data_AF-A0A3L7NA27-F1
#
_entry.id   AF-A0A3L7NA27-F1
#
_cell.length_a   1.000
_cell.length_b   1.000
_cell.length_c   1.000
_cell.angle_alpha   90.00
_cell.angle_beta   90.00
_cell.angle_gamma   90.00
#
_symmetry.space_group_name_H-M   'P 1'
#
loop_
_entity.id
_entity.type
_entity.pdbx_description
1 polymer ?
#
loop_
_entity_poly.entity_id
_entity_poly.type
_entity_poly.pdbx_seq_one_letter_code
_entity_poly.pdbx_strand_id
1 'polypeptide(L)'
;MGFLILLLGLSSAALLWTATLTAAAVRLPAVRRVLAALGIIAPWLWLAPLVALAVALQGAGKLGDNWAILLGLPMIAALVAVGGGVSILWMGLTGRSGPRGAGWPLWWLAGGFIGALLITGTTLAVLDLERRQWAPVLRAEVAGIMQAVVLPPVADQVNAAVSYRQACQRLEPDSAAAELLDGLLTAIESDPHRKPLGKPLPGDDGGVSEKPPAQRDDLDDFLLRQGVALAYLRRAADMQDCRFDRDWSRPSISMLLPEIQSMRLAARALAIAARREGSRGQVRAGLEDVERLQRMAGHVAAEPLLISVLVGCAIDSLALRTLASLLPRLTDVADLDQIDSLQVADGTRFRHALSRALHGEQGWILCTAADLADGRTNLGSLGALTAADTAAQRSVSQLLGLLYRVFLLPSDLASVRRFLAAYQEVATPTAEHHLAAVRRLVEVENARLTPAPGKAGPGILASLLMPAIPGILEVGFRNEAEHRLAEVLVAATRYRLVRGHLPEHLSDLVPEFIPAIPADPFTATMHPASKGPPSFEPVRLVITPEAWTVYSVGPNGRDEGGRTGSAGDGRGAVPTEIRDDITLPMRRSRGVGTEPQAPPQPQAE
;
A
#
# COMPACT_ATOMS: atom_id res chain seq x y z
N MET A 1 -16.54 34.84 1.76
CA MET A 1 -16.59 35.87 2.81
C MET A 1 -15.49 35.69 3.86
N GLY A 2 -15.39 34.55 4.55
CA GLY A 2 -14.44 34.35 5.66
C GLY A 2 -12.97 34.65 5.34
N PHE A 3 -12.44 34.15 4.22
CA PHE A 3 -11.05 34.42 3.81
C PHE A 3 -10.76 35.90 3.52
N LEU A 4 -11.73 36.66 3.00
CA LEU A 4 -11.58 38.11 2.78
C LEU A 4 -11.52 38.87 4.11
N ILE A 5 -12.36 38.50 5.07
CA ILE A 5 -12.35 39.08 6.42
C ILE A 5 -11.01 38.78 7.11
N LEU A 6 -10.49 37.56 6.93
CA LEU A 6 -9.18 37.16 7.43
C LEU A 6 -8.06 38.03 6.82
N LEU A 7 -8.06 38.25 5.50
CA LEU A 7 -7.10 39.16 4.84
C LEU A 7 -7.15 40.57 5.42
N LEU A 8 -8.35 41.13 5.54
CA LEU A 8 -8.57 42.49 6.03
C LEU A 8 -8.16 42.61 7.49
N GLY A 9 -8.47 41.61 8.32
CA GLY A 9 -8.08 41.54 9.73
C GLY A 9 -6.56 41.49 9.90
N LEU A 10 -5.87 40.59 9.19
CA LEU A 10 -4.41 40.46 9.20
C LEU A 10 -3.72 41.75 8.73
N SER A 11 -4.21 42.33 7.63
CA SER A 11 -3.67 43.57 7.07
C SER A 11 -3.88 44.75 8.02
N SER A 12 -5.08 44.86 8.61
CA SER A 12 -5.41 45.92 9.56
C SER A 12 -4.58 45.80 10.84
N ALA A 13 -4.40 44.58 11.38
CA ALA A 13 -3.56 44.34 12.54
C ALA A 13 -2.11 44.75 12.27
N ALA A 14 -1.54 44.39 11.12
CA ALA A 14 -0.19 44.77 10.75
C ALA A 14 0.01 46.30 10.61
N LEU A 15 -0.94 47.00 9.99
CA LEU A 15 -0.89 48.46 9.84
C LEU A 15 -1.09 49.18 11.17
N LEU A 16 -2.04 48.73 12.01
CA LEU A 16 -2.31 49.32 13.32
C LEU A 16 -1.17 49.09 14.32
N TRP A 17 -0.47 47.95 14.24
CA TRP A 17 0.78 47.71 14.96
C TRP A 17 1.82 48.77 14.60
N THR A 18 2.08 48.94 13.30
CA THR A 18 3.04 49.93 12.80
C THR A 18 2.67 51.35 13.23
N ALA A 19 1.39 51.71 13.16
CA ALA A 19 0.89 53.03 13.58
C ALA A 19 1.05 53.25 15.10
N THR A 20 0.75 52.24 15.91
CA THR A 20 0.88 52.29 17.38
C THR A 20 2.34 52.49 17.79
N LEU A 21 3.26 51.71 17.22
CA LEU A 21 4.69 51.85 17.51
C LEU A 21 5.28 53.16 16.96
N THR A 22 4.79 53.65 15.82
CA THR A 22 5.19 54.97 15.28
C THR A 22 4.75 56.10 16.21
N ALA A 23 3.51 56.06 16.73
CA ALA A 23 3.02 57.04 17.69
C ALA A 23 3.81 57.00 19.02
N ALA A 24 4.16 55.80 19.50
CA ALA A 24 5.00 55.63 20.68
C ALA A 24 6.44 56.14 20.46
N ALA A 25 7.01 55.89 19.27
CA ALA A 25 8.36 56.32 18.90
C ALA A 25 8.52 57.84 18.89
N VAL A 26 7.46 58.58 18.54
CA VAL A 26 7.46 60.06 18.58
C VAL A 26 7.43 60.59 20.02
N ARG A 27 6.77 59.88 20.95
CA ARG A 27 6.64 60.29 22.36
C ARG A 27 7.85 59.90 23.21
N LEU A 28 8.61 58.90 22.80
CA LEU A 28 9.77 58.35 23.53
C LEU A 28 11.06 58.47 22.68
N PRO A 29 11.71 59.66 22.65
CA PRO A 29 12.85 59.92 21.77
C PRO A 29 14.06 59.00 22.04
N ALA A 30 14.26 58.57 23.30
CA ALA A 30 15.36 57.71 23.70
C ALA A 30 15.38 56.33 23.01
N VAL A 31 14.19 55.79 22.66
CA VAL A 31 14.03 54.46 22.05
C VAL A 31 13.40 54.53 20.64
N ARG A 32 13.31 55.73 20.06
CA ARG A 32 12.62 55.99 18.79
C ARG A 32 13.05 55.08 17.64
N ARG A 33 14.36 54.86 17.47
CA ARG A 33 14.90 54.02 16.39
C ARG A 33 14.49 52.55 16.55
N VAL A 34 14.48 52.06 17.79
CA VAL A 34 14.12 50.68 18.13
C VAL A 34 12.61 50.47 17.89
N LEU A 35 11.77 51.38 18.35
CA LEU A 35 10.31 51.31 18.15
C LEU A 35 9.91 51.44 16.68
N ALA A 36 10.57 52.32 15.92
CA ALA A 36 10.36 52.44 14.48
C ALA A 36 10.76 51.16 13.73
N ALA A 37 11.89 50.54 14.10
CA ALA A 37 12.32 49.28 13.52
C ALA A 37 11.35 48.13 13.86
N LEU A 38 10.93 48.00 15.13
CA LEU A 38 9.93 47.03 15.58
C LEU A 38 8.57 47.20 14.90
N GLY A 39 8.18 48.43 14.57
CA GLY A 39 6.96 48.75 13.82
C GLY A 39 6.89 48.03 12.48
N ILE A 40 8.00 47.99 11.74
CA ILE A 40 8.08 47.38 10.41
C ILE A 40 8.46 45.90 10.47
N ILE A 41 9.43 45.55 11.32
CA ILE A 41 10.02 44.21 11.32
C ILE A 41 9.08 43.18 11.95
N ALA A 42 8.37 43.52 13.03
CA ALA A 42 7.57 42.53 13.77
C ALA A 42 6.39 41.95 12.97
N PRO A 43 5.58 42.73 12.22
CA PRO A 43 4.53 42.17 11.38
C PRO A 43 5.07 41.24 10.28
N TRP A 44 6.22 41.59 9.71
CA TRP A 44 6.87 40.75 8.70
C TRP A 44 7.39 39.45 9.30
N LEU A 45 8.07 39.51 10.46
CA LEU A 45 8.53 38.31 11.19
C LEU A 45 7.37 37.38 11.58
N TRP A 46 6.19 37.94 11.86
CA TRP A 46 5.02 37.14 12.20
C TRP A 46 4.42 36.40 10.99
N LEU A 47 4.43 37.03 9.81
CA LEU A 47 3.87 36.45 8.59
C LEU A 47 4.87 35.59 7.80
N ALA A 48 6.17 35.87 7.93
CA ALA A 48 7.22 35.19 7.16
C ALA A 48 7.21 33.66 7.30
N PRO A 49 7.02 33.05 8.49
CA PRO A 49 6.93 31.59 8.61
C PRO A 49 5.76 30.99 7.82
N LEU A 50 4.60 31.66 7.79
CA LEU A 50 3.43 31.21 7.04
C LEU A 50 3.66 31.32 5.53
N VAL A 51 4.27 32.42 5.07
CA VAL A 51 4.66 32.59 3.66
C VAL A 51 5.69 31.54 3.27
N ALA A 52 6.72 31.32 4.08
CA ALA A 52 7.76 30.32 3.82
C ALA A 52 7.17 28.90 3.77
N LEU A 53 6.27 28.55 4.69
CA LEU A 53 5.56 27.27 4.68
C LEU A 53 4.71 27.12 3.41
N ALA A 54 3.97 28.15 3.02
CA ALA A 54 3.16 28.12 1.81
C ALA A 54 4.02 27.99 0.54
N VAL A 55 5.14 28.70 0.45
CA VAL A 55 6.11 28.58 -0.66
C VAL A 55 6.70 27.17 -0.70
N ALA A 56 7.09 26.61 0.45
CA ALA A 56 7.63 25.25 0.53
C ALA A 56 6.60 24.20 0.09
N LEU A 57 5.34 24.31 0.55
CA LEU A 57 4.25 23.42 0.15
C LEU A 57 3.89 23.56 -1.33
N GLN A 58 4.02 24.77 -1.90
CA GLN A 58 3.79 25.02 -3.32
C GLN A 58 4.91 24.43 -4.17
N GLY A 59 6.18 24.63 -3.77
CA GLY A 59 7.33 24.01 -4.41
C GLY A 59 7.27 22.49 -4.38
N ALA A 60 6.66 21.92 -3.33
CA ALA A 60 6.38 20.48 -3.22
C ALA A 60 5.09 20.02 -3.93
N GLY A 61 4.37 20.92 -4.62
CA GLY A 61 3.15 20.61 -5.36
C GLY A 61 1.94 20.20 -4.52
N LYS A 62 1.94 20.46 -3.20
CA LYS A 62 0.93 19.97 -2.24
C LYS A 62 -0.32 20.83 -2.11
N LEU A 63 -0.30 22.06 -2.64
CA LEU A 63 -1.33 23.07 -2.42
C LEU A 63 -2.49 23.04 -3.42
N GLY A 64 -2.36 22.26 -4.50
CA GLY A 64 -3.39 22.13 -5.54
C GLY A 64 -3.95 23.47 -6.01
N ASP A 65 -5.27 23.54 -6.21
CA ASP A 65 -5.97 24.75 -6.67
C ASP A 65 -6.13 25.83 -5.57
N ASN A 66 -5.89 25.48 -4.30
CA ASN A 66 -6.03 26.37 -3.15
C ASN A 66 -4.75 27.17 -2.82
N TRP A 67 -3.71 27.04 -3.64
CA TRP A 67 -2.45 27.78 -3.46
C TRP A 67 -2.68 29.29 -3.31
N ALA A 68 -3.62 29.86 -4.07
CA ALA A 68 -3.93 31.28 -4.05
C ALA A 68 -4.44 31.76 -2.69
N ILE A 69 -5.07 30.89 -1.90
CA ILE A 69 -5.63 31.23 -0.60
C ILE A 69 -4.52 31.15 0.46
N LEU A 70 -3.86 29.99 0.63
CA LEU A 70 -2.84 29.83 1.68
C LEU A 70 -1.59 30.68 1.43
N LEU A 71 -1.16 30.84 0.17
CA LEU A 71 -0.01 31.68 -0.18
C LEU A 71 -0.42 33.16 -0.30
N GLY A 72 -1.52 33.44 -0.99
CA GLY A 72 -1.94 34.80 -1.29
C GLY A 72 -2.34 35.60 -0.07
N LEU A 73 -3.05 35.00 0.91
CA LEU A 73 -3.48 35.70 2.12
C LEU A 73 -2.32 36.30 2.94
N PRO A 74 -1.37 35.49 3.44
CA PRO A 74 -0.25 36.02 4.24
C PRO A 74 0.72 36.84 3.38
N MET A 75 0.88 36.53 2.09
CA MET A 75 1.74 37.29 1.19
C MET A 75 1.18 38.70 0.92
N ILE A 76 -0.11 38.82 0.60
CA ILE A 76 -0.77 40.13 0.40
C ILE A 76 -0.74 40.91 1.71
N ALA A 77 -1.05 40.28 2.85
CA ALA A 77 -0.97 40.93 4.15
C ALA A 77 0.47 41.41 4.46
N ALA A 78 1.50 40.63 4.12
CA ALA A 78 2.90 41.03 4.29
C ALA A 78 3.30 42.20 3.37
N LEU A 79 2.85 42.20 2.10
CA LEU A 79 3.07 43.31 1.17
C LEU A 79 2.38 44.60 1.65
N VAL A 80 1.15 44.48 2.14
CA VAL A 80 0.41 45.61 2.74
C VAL A 80 1.11 46.10 4.01
N ALA A 81 1.62 45.19 4.85
CA ALA A 81 2.37 45.54 6.05
C ALA A 81 3.65 46.32 5.73
N VAL A 82 4.39 45.91 4.70
CA VAL A 82 5.62 46.61 4.28
C VAL A 82 5.29 47.95 3.61
N GLY A 83 4.49 47.95 2.55
CA GLY A 83 4.19 49.17 1.78
C GLY A 83 3.39 50.20 2.58
N GLY A 84 2.35 49.76 3.28
CA GLY A 84 1.55 50.60 4.17
C GLY A 84 2.31 50.98 5.43
N GLY A 85 3.09 50.07 6.02
CA GLY A 85 3.88 50.35 7.22
C GLY A 85 4.99 51.39 6.98
N VAL A 86 5.71 51.32 5.88
CA VAL A 86 6.70 52.34 5.48
C VAL A 86 6.03 53.69 5.26
N SER A 87 4.86 53.71 4.61
CA SER A 87 4.08 54.93 4.39
C SER A 87 3.62 55.56 5.72
N ILE A 88 3.08 54.74 6.64
CA ILE A 88 2.66 55.17 7.98
C ILE A 88 3.86 55.70 8.79
N LEU A 89 5.00 55.00 8.76
CA LEU A 89 6.20 55.42 9.47
C LEU A 89 6.72 56.77 8.93
N TRP A 90 6.80 56.90 7.60
CA TRP A 90 7.25 58.13 6.96
C TRP A 90 6.31 59.30 7.30
N MET A 91 5.00 59.13 7.16
CA MET A 91 4.01 60.15 7.48
C MET A 91 3.95 60.50 8.97
N GLY A 92 4.17 59.53 9.86
CA GLY A 92 4.15 59.74 11.31
C GLY A 92 5.39 60.47 11.83
N LEU A 93 6.56 60.21 11.23
CA LEU A 93 7.84 60.82 11.63
C LEU A 93 8.15 62.14 10.92
N THR A 94 7.46 62.47 9.83
CA THR A 94 7.67 63.70 9.03
C THR A 94 6.47 64.64 9.10
N GLY A 95 6.72 65.95 9.04
CA GLY A 95 5.67 66.97 8.99
C GLY A 95 6.23 68.40 9.03
N ARG A 96 5.58 69.32 8.32
CA ARG A 96 6.00 70.74 8.19
C ARG A 96 6.03 71.50 9.54
N SER A 97 5.26 71.04 10.52
CA SER A 97 5.10 71.63 11.86
C SER A 97 5.55 70.67 12.98
N GLY A 98 6.34 69.65 12.65
CA GLY A 98 6.74 68.56 13.56
C GLY A 98 6.15 67.19 13.17
N PRO A 99 6.55 66.10 13.84
CA PRO A 99 6.10 64.75 13.51
C PRO A 99 4.59 64.59 13.76
N ARG A 100 3.83 64.26 12.71
CA ARG A 100 2.36 64.13 12.76
C ARG A 100 1.88 63.03 13.72
N GLY A 101 2.71 62.02 13.96
CA GLY A 101 2.43 60.92 14.88
C GLY A 101 2.22 61.35 16.34
N ALA A 102 2.65 62.57 16.72
CA ALA A 102 2.39 63.12 18.05
C ALA A 102 0.88 63.29 18.33
N GLY A 103 0.09 63.62 17.30
CA GLY A 103 -1.35 63.82 17.40
C GLY A 103 -2.17 62.53 17.35
N TRP A 104 -1.54 61.38 17.10
CA TRP A 104 -2.27 60.11 17.01
C TRP A 104 -2.62 59.59 18.42
N PRO A 105 -3.88 59.25 18.69
CA PRO A 105 -4.27 58.73 19.99
C PRO A 105 -3.81 57.28 20.15
N LEU A 106 -2.78 57.08 20.98
CA LEU A 106 -2.14 55.77 21.18
C LEU A 106 -3.11 54.68 21.64
N TRP A 107 -4.05 55.01 22.54
CA TRP A 107 -4.99 54.04 23.09
C TRP A 107 -6.04 53.57 22.06
N TRP A 108 -6.46 54.44 21.14
CA TRP A 108 -7.35 54.06 20.03
C TRP A 108 -6.63 53.16 19.02
N LEU A 109 -5.37 53.44 18.68
CA LEU A 109 -4.59 52.61 17.77
C LEU A 109 -4.31 51.22 18.36
N ALA A 110 -3.92 51.17 19.65
CA ALA A 110 -3.74 49.91 20.36
C ALA A 110 -5.05 49.13 20.49
N GLY A 111 -6.17 49.81 20.80
CA GLY A 111 -7.50 49.20 20.85
C GLY A 111 -7.95 48.65 19.50
N GLY A 112 -7.71 49.39 18.42
CA GLY A 112 -7.99 48.94 17.05
C GLY A 112 -7.15 47.74 16.64
N PHE A 113 -5.86 47.71 17.02
CA PHE A 113 -4.98 46.56 16.79
C PHE A 113 -5.52 45.30 17.48
N ILE A 114 -5.89 45.42 18.76
CA ILE A 114 -6.51 44.31 19.51
C ILE A 114 -7.83 43.88 18.84
N GLY A 115 -8.67 44.83 18.41
CA GLY A 115 -9.90 44.55 17.68
C GLY A 115 -9.66 43.77 16.37
N ALA A 116 -8.65 44.16 15.60
CA ALA A 116 -8.27 43.47 14.36
C ALA A 116 -7.74 42.04 14.63
N LEU A 117 -6.95 41.85 15.69
CA LEU A 117 -6.53 40.51 16.12
C LEU A 117 -7.72 39.65 16.56
N LEU A 118 -8.66 40.20 17.34
CA LEU A 118 -9.86 39.50 17.76
C LEU A 118 -10.70 39.08 16.56
N ILE A 119 -10.97 39.98 15.62
CA ILE A 119 -11.71 39.66 14.37
C ILE A 119 -11.01 38.55 13.59
N THR A 120 -9.68 38.60 13.47
CA THR A 120 -8.90 37.59 12.77
C THR A 120 -9.01 36.23 13.47
N GLY A 121 -8.85 36.20 14.80
CA GLY A 121 -8.97 35.01 15.62
C GLY A 121 -10.38 34.40 15.59
N THR A 122 -11.43 35.21 15.71
CA THR A 122 -12.81 34.74 15.62
C THR A 122 -13.14 34.22 14.22
N THR A 123 -12.63 34.87 13.17
CA THR A 123 -12.83 34.39 11.79
C THR A 123 -12.15 33.04 11.58
N LEU A 124 -10.91 32.88 12.06
CA LEU A 124 -10.22 31.58 12.05
C LEU A 124 -10.97 30.52 12.84
N ALA A 125 -11.50 30.85 14.01
CA ALA A 125 -12.28 29.92 14.84
C ALA A 125 -13.59 29.50 14.17
N VAL A 126 -14.29 30.43 13.50
CA VAL A 126 -15.51 30.12 12.73
C VAL A 126 -15.19 29.20 11.56
N LEU A 127 -14.12 29.48 10.81
CA LEU A 127 -13.67 28.61 9.72
C LEU A 127 -13.25 27.22 10.25
N ASP A 128 -12.55 27.14 11.38
CA ASP A 128 -12.20 25.86 12.01
C ASP A 128 -13.45 25.07 12.42
N LEU A 129 -14.44 25.76 13.01
CA LEU A 129 -15.71 25.16 13.42
C LEU A 129 -16.50 24.62 12.21
N GLU A 130 -16.55 25.37 11.11
CA GLU A 130 -17.18 24.94 9.85
C GLU A 130 -16.52 23.65 9.34
N ARG A 131 -15.19 23.54 9.41
CA ARG A 131 -14.46 22.34 8.97
C ARG A 131 -14.68 21.16 9.92
N ARG A 132 -14.77 21.37 11.23
CA ARG A 132 -15.14 20.31 12.19
C ARG A 132 -16.53 19.75 11.93
N GLN A 133 -17.47 20.58 11.47
CA GLN A 133 -18.82 20.14 11.12
C GLN A 133 -18.86 19.19 9.91
N TRP A 134 -17.79 19.09 9.12
CA TRP A 134 -17.70 18.10 8.05
C TRP A 134 -17.46 16.68 8.57
N ALA A 135 -16.86 16.52 9.75
CA ALA A 135 -16.56 15.20 10.31
C ALA A 135 -17.80 14.28 10.42
N PRO A 136 -18.97 14.70 10.96
CA PRO A 136 -20.16 13.86 10.97
C PRO A 136 -20.69 13.55 9.56
N VAL A 137 -20.59 14.49 8.62
CA VAL A 137 -21.01 14.28 7.22
C VAL A 137 -20.14 13.21 6.55
N LEU A 138 -18.81 13.33 6.70
CA LEU A 138 -17.86 12.34 6.22
C LEU A 138 -18.10 10.97 6.85
N ARG A 139 -18.39 10.90 8.15
CA ARG A 139 -18.70 9.62 8.82
C ARG A 139 -19.99 8.99 8.33
N ALA A 140 -21.01 9.79 8.00
CA ALA A 140 -22.23 9.27 7.39
C ALA A 140 -21.96 8.71 5.99
N GLU A 141 -21.14 9.38 5.18
CA GLU A 141 -20.67 8.88 3.88
C GLU A 141 -19.87 7.58 4.04
N VAL A 142 -18.94 7.52 5.00
CA VAL A 142 -18.16 6.32 5.33
C VAL A 142 -19.06 5.16 5.75
N ALA A 143 -20.06 5.41 6.59
CA ALA A 143 -21.01 4.38 7.00
C ALA A 143 -21.79 3.82 5.81
N GLY A 144 -22.22 4.67 4.88
CA GLY A 144 -22.89 4.24 3.64
C GLY A 144 -21.98 3.41 2.73
N ILE A 145 -20.73 3.84 2.54
CA ILE A 145 -19.72 3.08 1.78
C ILE A 145 -19.49 1.72 2.44
N MET A 146 -19.24 1.70 3.76
CA MET A 146 -18.95 0.48 4.50
C MET A 146 -20.12 -0.49 4.48
N GLN A 147 -21.36 -0.02 4.65
CA GLN A 147 -22.55 -0.87 4.53
C GLN A 147 -22.66 -1.58 3.17
N ALA A 148 -22.14 -0.99 2.09
CA ALA A 148 -22.18 -1.59 0.76
C ALA A 148 -21.07 -2.63 0.51
N VAL A 149 -19.94 -2.55 1.21
CA VAL A 149 -18.75 -3.38 0.95
C VAL A 149 -18.46 -4.41 2.03
N VAL A 150 -18.99 -4.20 3.23
CA VAL A 150 -18.84 -5.10 4.38
C VAL A 150 -19.69 -6.34 4.16
N LEU A 151 -19.09 -7.51 4.38
CA LEU A 151 -19.83 -8.76 4.40
C LEU A 151 -20.88 -8.80 5.53
N PRO A 152 -22.03 -9.45 5.30
CA PRO A 152 -23.03 -9.67 6.35
C PRO A 152 -22.45 -10.33 7.60
N PRO A 153 -23.05 -10.09 8.78
CA PRO A 153 -22.66 -10.79 10.00
C PRO A 153 -22.92 -12.30 9.85
N VAL A 154 -21.99 -13.10 10.37
CA VAL A 154 -22.02 -14.57 10.32
C VAL A 154 -22.10 -15.10 11.74
N ALA A 155 -23.00 -16.05 12.00
CA ALA A 155 -23.13 -16.66 13.33
C ALA A 155 -21.88 -17.46 13.71
N ASP A 156 -21.45 -17.38 14.98
CA ASP A 156 -20.19 -17.96 15.46
C ASP A 156 -20.03 -19.46 15.17
N GLN A 157 -21.12 -20.22 15.11
CA GLN A 157 -21.10 -21.66 14.86
C GLN A 157 -20.63 -22.03 13.45
N VAL A 158 -20.87 -21.14 12.48
CA VAL A 158 -20.53 -21.34 11.06
C VAL A 158 -19.44 -20.38 10.58
N ASN A 159 -18.92 -19.51 11.47
CA ASN A 159 -17.91 -18.50 11.14
C ASN A 159 -16.48 -19.06 11.28
N ALA A 160 -15.77 -19.16 10.15
CA ALA A 160 -14.37 -19.59 10.11
C ALA A 160 -13.45 -18.74 10.99
N ALA A 161 -13.74 -17.45 11.20
CA ALA A 161 -12.91 -16.53 11.98
C ALA A 161 -12.77 -16.96 13.46
N VAL A 162 -13.75 -17.67 14.02
CA VAL A 162 -13.66 -18.24 15.38
C VAL A 162 -12.61 -19.36 15.40
N SER A 163 -12.67 -20.27 14.44
CA SER A 163 -11.75 -21.39 14.31
C SER A 163 -10.32 -20.92 13.96
N TYR A 164 -10.16 -19.92 13.09
CA TYR A 164 -8.85 -19.31 12.80
C TYR A 164 -8.24 -18.67 14.05
N ARG A 165 -9.02 -17.92 14.85
CA ARG A 165 -8.52 -17.36 16.12
C ARG A 165 -8.04 -18.44 17.08
N GLN A 166 -8.80 -19.53 17.21
CA GLN A 166 -8.41 -20.67 18.05
C GLN A 166 -7.13 -21.37 17.57
N ALA A 167 -6.95 -21.51 16.25
CA ALA A 167 -5.73 -22.03 15.67
C ALA A 167 -4.54 -21.10 15.90
N CYS A 168 -4.70 -19.80 15.62
CA CYS A 168 -3.64 -18.81 15.75
C CYS A 168 -3.17 -18.58 17.19
N GLN A 169 -4.06 -18.74 18.17
CA GLN A 169 -3.68 -18.72 19.59
C GLN A 169 -2.85 -19.94 20.03
N ARG A 170 -2.96 -21.05 19.30
CA ARG A 170 -2.27 -22.32 19.58
C ARG A 170 -0.98 -22.48 18.78
N LEU A 171 -0.88 -21.81 17.64
CA LEU A 171 0.38 -21.59 16.94
C LEU A 171 1.31 -20.85 17.91
N GLU A 172 2.32 -21.55 18.42
CA GLU A 172 3.28 -21.00 19.38
C GLU A 172 3.85 -19.69 18.83
N PRO A 173 3.64 -18.55 19.52
CA PRO A 173 4.08 -17.24 19.04
C PRO A 173 5.58 -17.01 19.21
N ASP A 174 6.38 -18.06 19.38
CA ASP A 174 7.82 -17.91 19.57
C ASP A 174 8.44 -17.30 18.31
N SER A 175 9.19 -16.22 18.49
CA SER A 175 9.98 -15.60 17.41
C SER A 175 10.86 -16.64 16.71
N ALA A 176 11.31 -17.66 17.43
CA ALA A 176 12.04 -18.81 16.91
C ALA A 176 11.20 -19.67 15.94
N ALA A 177 9.90 -19.87 16.19
CA ALA A 177 9.02 -20.59 15.27
C ALA A 177 8.75 -19.75 14.01
N ALA A 178 8.55 -18.44 14.15
CA ALA A 178 8.40 -17.53 13.01
C ALA A 178 9.68 -17.45 12.17
N GLU A 179 10.86 -17.36 12.79
CA GLU A 179 12.17 -17.40 12.12
C GLU A 179 12.45 -18.76 11.48
N LEU A 180 12.08 -19.86 12.13
CA LEU A 180 12.20 -21.21 11.57
C LEU A 180 11.26 -21.41 10.38
N LEU A 181 10.01 -20.93 10.46
CA LEU A 181 9.09 -20.91 9.32
C LEU A 181 9.62 -20.04 8.18
N ASP A 182 10.18 -18.86 8.46
CA ASP A 182 10.71 -17.94 7.44
C ASP A 182 12.01 -18.47 6.82
N GLY A 183 12.88 -19.10 7.61
CA GLY A 183 14.10 -19.76 7.15
C GLY A 183 13.82 -21.03 6.34
N LEU A 184 12.85 -21.85 6.75
CA LEU A 184 12.41 -23.01 5.98
C LEU A 184 11.73 -22.59 4.68
N LEU A 185 10.87 -21.58 4.69
CA LEU A 185 10.27 -21.05 3.46
C LEU A 185 11.32 -20.44 2.55
N THR A 186 12.28 -19.69 3.08
CA THR A 186 13.37 -19.12 2.28
C THR A 186 14.21 -20.23 1.65
N ALA A 187 14.52 -21.31 2.37
CA ALA A 187 15.22 -22.47 1.84
C ALA A 187 14.38 -23.30 0.83
N ILE A 188 13.04 -23.24 0.95
CA ILE A 188 12.08 -23.89 0.05
C ILE A 188 11.80 -23.04 -1.21
N GLU A 189 11.85 -21.71 -1.09
CA GLU A 189 11.65 -20.72 -2.15
C GLU A 189 12.96 -20.33 -2.85
N SER A 190 14.13 -20.60 -2.24
CA SER A 190 15.43 -20.37 -2.84
C SER A 190 15.69 -21.41 -3.93
N ASP A 191 15.35 -21.02 -5.15
CA ASP A 191 16.22 -21.26 -6.31
C ASP A 191 17.65 -20.80 -5.94
N PRO A 192 18.75 -21.47 -6.35
CA PRO A 192 20.14 -21.10 -5.98
C PRO A 192 20.56 -19.67 -6.31
N HIS A 193 19.69 -18.88 -6.93
CA HIS A 193 19.94 -17.52 -7.43
C HIS A 193 19.13 -16.41 -6.72
N ARG A 194 18.39 -16.69 -5.65
CA ARG A 194 17.56 -15.68 -4.95
C ARG A 194 18.09 -15.36 -3.54
N LYS A 195 18.33 -14.07 -3.24
CA LYS A 195 18.44 -13.57 -1.85
C LYS A 195 17.04 -13.19 -1.31
N PRO A 196 16.71 -13.51 -0.04
CA PRO A 196 15.44 -13.13 0.56
C PRO A 196 15.30 -11.61 0.71
N LEU A 197 14.06 -11.13 0.62
CA LEU A 197 13.72 -9.74 0.87
C LEU A 197 13.68 -9.49 2.39
N GLY A 198 14.85 -9.33 2.99
CA GLY A 198 15.01 -9.07 4.42
C GLY A 198 16.49 -8.85 4.77
N LYS A 199 16.78 -8.02 5.77
CA LYS A 199 18.16 -7.86 6.27
C LYS A 199 18.66 -9.21 6.81
N PRO A 200 19.91 -9.60 6.57
CA PRO A 200 20.47 -10.79 7.18
C PRO A 200 20.49 -10.64 8.70
N LEU A 201 20.03 -11.66 9.41
CA LEU A 201 20.21 -11.78 10.85
C LEU A 201 21.72 -11.93 11.15
N PRO A 202 22.22 -11.36 12.26
CA PRO A 202 23.62 -11.54 12.64
C PRO A 202 23.84 -12.97 13.16
N GLY A 203 24.71 -13.75 12.48
CA GLY A 203 25.15 -15.07 12.94
C GLY A 203 25.13 -16.21 11.91
N ASP A 204 25.01 -15.92 10.61
CA ASP A 204 24.98 -16.95 9.56
C ASP A 204 26.39 -17.49 9.27
N ASP A 205 26.84 -18.42 10.10
CA ASP A 205 28.09 -19.16 9.96
C ASP A 205 27.89 -20.33 8.97
N GLY A 206 27.78 -20.02 7.67
CA GLY A 206 28.30 -20.81 6.54
C GLY A 206 28.07 -22.34 6.43
N GLY A 207 27.10 -22.94 7.13
CA GLY A 207 26.85 -24.38 7.12
C GLY A 207 25.68 -24.79 6.23
N VAL A 208 25.92 -25.04 4.95
CA VAL A 208 24.91 -25.62 4.03
C VAL A 208 24.66 -27.08 4.44
N SER A 209 23.52 -27.36 5.07
CA SER A 209 23.07 -28.72 5.40
C SER A 209 22.57 -29.46 4.14
N GLU A 210 23.11 -30.65 3.88
CA GLU A 210 22.97 -31.48 2.67
C GLU A 210 21.60 -32.13 2.40
N LYS A 211 20.59 -32.00 3.30
CA LYS A 211 19.24 -32.60 3.08
C LYS A 211 18.25 -31.57 2.50
N PRO A 212 17.37 -31.96 1.53
CA PRO A 212 16.28 -31.11 1.08
C PRO A 212 15.45 -30.61 2.29
N PRO A 213 15.03 -29.33 2.35
CA PRO A 213 14.39 -28.76 3.54
C PRO A 213 13.11 -29.47 4.00
N ALA A 214 12.40 -30.14 3.07
CA ALA A 214 11.24 -30.98 3.38
C ALA A 214 11.57 -32.33 4.03
N GLN A 215 12.86 -32.67 4.20
CA GLN A 215 13.37 -33.95 4.71
C GLN A 215 14.20 -33.81 5.99
N ARG A 216 14.18 -32.63 6.63
CA ARG A 216 14.84 -32.47 7.93
C ARG A 216 14.01 -33.12 9.04
N ASP A 217 14.72 -33.74 9.98
CA ASP A 217 14.12 -34.53 11.06
C ASP A 217 13.43 -33.65 12.13
N ASP A 218 13.83 -32.37 12.23
CA ASP A 218 13.23 -31.33 13.09
C ASP A 218 11.82 -30.89 12.66
N LEU A 219 11.48 -31.07 11.38
CA LEU A 219 10.19 -30.67 10.81
C LEU A 219 9.05 -31.56 11.29
N ASP A 220 9.32 -32.84 11.52
CA ASP A 220 8.31 -33.77 12.02
C ASP A 220 7.92 -33.45 13.46
N ASP A 221 8.90 -33.14 14.30
CA ASP A 221 8.66 -32.71 15.68
C ASP A 221 7.88 -31.39 15.72
N PHE A 222 8.21 -30.45 14.83
CA PHE A 222 7.45 -29.20 14.70
C PHE A 222 5.99 -29.46 14.28
N LEU A 223 5.77 -30.21 13.21
CA LEU A 223 4.42 -30.50 12.71
C LEU A 223 3.59 -31.33 13.70
N LEU A 224 4.22 -32.24 14.44
CA LEU A 224 3.58 -32.99 15.52
C LEU A 224 3.11 -32.06 16.64
N ARG A 225 3.95 -31.12 17.08
CA ARG A 225 3.57 -30.10 18.08
C ARG A 225 2.42 -29.22 17.60
N GLN A 226 2.41 -28.88 16.32
CA GLN A 226 1.38 -28.03 15.70
C GLN A 226 0.14 -28.80 15.24
N GLY A 227 0.06 -30.11 15.43
CA GLY A 227 -1.02 -30.95 14.87
C GLY A 227 -2.43 -30.49 15.25
N VAL A 228 -2.63 -30.04 16.50
CA VAL A 228 -3.92 -29.48 16.96
C VAL A 228 -4.23 -28.18 16.24
N ALA A 229 -3.25 -27.27 16.11
CA ALA A 229 -3.45 -26.00 15.41
C ALA A 229 -3.77 -26.22 13.93
N LEU A 230 -3.06 -27.13 13.26
CA LEU A 230 -3.32 -27.51 11.87
C LEU A 230 -4.74 -28.10 11.69
N ALA A 231 -5.22 -28.92 12.61
CA ALA A 231 -6.59 -29.45 12.57
C ALA A 231 -7.64 -28.34 12.64
N TYR A 232 -7.45 -27.33 13.51
CA TYR A 232 -8.33 -26.15 13.54
C TYR A 232 -8.23 -25.31 12.27
N LEU A 233 -7.03 -25.16 11.68
CA LEU A 233 -6.87 -24.45 10.40
C LEU A 233 -7.60 -25.14 9.26
N ARG A 234 -7.46 -26.47 9.14
CA ARG A 234 -8.15 -27.25 8.11
C ARG A 234 -9.66 -27.12 8.26
N ARG A 235 -10.18 -27.31 9.48
CA ARG A 235 -11.60 -27.12 9.79
C ARG A 235 -12.08 -25.71 9.46
N ALA A 236 -11.29 -24.67 9.76
CA ALA A 236 -11.65 -23.29 9.47
C ALA A 236 -11.68 -23.03 7.95
N ALA A 237 -10.71 -23.57 7.21
CA ALA A 237 -10.64 -23.43 5.76
C ALA A 237 -11.77 -24.17 5.03
N ASP A 238 -12.29 -25.24 5.61
CA ASP A 238 -13.43 -26.00 5.07
C ASP A 238 -14.79 -25.33 5.34
N MET A 239 -14.84 -24.29 6.18
CA MET A 239 -16.05 -23.48 6.37
C MET A 239 -16.26 -22.51 5.20
N GLN A 240 -17.52 -22.28 4.82
CA GLN A 240 -17.86 -21.42 3.69
C GLN A 240 -17.74 -19.92 4.02
N ASP A 241 -18.14 -19.53 5.23
CA ASP A 241 -18.26 -18.13 5.63
C ASP A 241 -17.20 -17.75 6.65
N CYS A 242 -16.54 -16.61 6.43
CA CYS A 242 -15.55 -16.05 7.35
C CYS A 242 -15.81 -14.56 7.54
N ARG A 243 -15.99 -14.15 8.80
CA ARG A 243 -16.19 -12.75 9.18
C ARG A 243 -15.39 -12.40 10.42
N PHE A 244 -14.42 -11.50 10.28
CA PHE A 244 -13.68 -10.98 11.43
C PHE A 244 -14.44 -9.78 12.02
N ASP A 245 -15.05 -10.00 13.19
CA ASP A 245 -15.84 -8.98 13.88
C ASP A 245 -15.02 -7.74 14.24
N ARG A 246 -15.50 -6.57 13.85
CA ARG A 246 -14.89 -5.26 14.14
C ARG A 246 -15.87 -4.12 13.86
N ASP A 247 -15.59 -2.96 14.46
CA ASP A 247 -16.38 -1.75 14.28
C ASP A 247 -16.11 -1.07 12.92
N TRP A 248 -16.92 -1.40 11.92
CA TRP A 248 -16.89 -0.78 10.59
C TRP A 248 -17.57 0.58 10.52
N SER A 249 -18.13 1.10 11.61
CA SER A 249 -18.67 2.47 11.63
C SER A 249 -17.56 3.53 11.64
N ARG A 250 -16.34 3.14 12.04
CA ARG A 250 -15.15 4.01 12.13
C ARG A 250 -13.87 3.31 11.69
N PRO A 251 -13.77 2.92 10.41
CA PRO A 251 -12.55 2.34 9.87
C PRO A 251 -11.52 3.45 9.67
N SER A 252 -10.68 3.77 10.66
CA SER A 252 -9.62 4.77 10.48
C SER A 252 -8.24 4.17 10.67
N ILE A 253 -7.19 4.97 10.50
CA ILE A 253 -5.80 4.59 10.78
C ILE A 253 -5.59 3.96 12.17
N SER A 254 -6.50 4.22 13.11
CA SER A 254 -6.46 3.66 14.46
C SER A 254 -7.03 2.23 14.56
N MET A 255 -7.68 1.73 13.50
CA MET A 255 -8.24 0.38 13.45
C MET A 255 -7.11 -0.66 13.37
N LEU A 256 -7.14 -1.64 14.28
CA LEU A 256 -6.20 -2.75 14.29
C LEU A 256 -6.72 -3.92 13.46
N LEU A 257 -5.79 -4.63 12.81
CA LEU A 257 -6.04 -5.83 12.01
C LEU A 257 -5.18 -7.00 12.54
N PRO A 258 -5.43 -7.47 13.78
CA PRO A 258 -4.58 -8.43 14.46
C PRO A 258 -4.45 -9.76 13.72
N GLU A 259 -5.48 -10.16 12.97
CA GLU A 259 -5.54 -11.42 12.22
C GLU A 259 -4.55 -11.48 11.06
N ILE A 260 -4.14 -10.35 10.48
CA ILE A 260 -3.38 -10.32 9.23
C ILE A 260 -2.06 -11.08 9.34
N GLN A 261 -1.28 -10.81 10.38
CA GLN A 261 0.01 -11.48 10.56
C GLN A 261 -0.17 -12.94 10.97
N SER A 262 -1.16 -13.24 11.82
CA SER A 262 -1.46 -14.59 12.25
C SER A 262 -1.92 -15.49 11.09
N MET A 263 -2.73 -14.96 10.16
CA MET A 263 -3.18 -15.68 8.97
C MET A 263 -2.02 -16.02 8.03
N ARG A 264 -1.04 -15.12 7.87
CA ARG A 264 0.19 -15.43 7.12
C ARG A 264 0.96 -16.59 7.74
N LEU A 265 1.16 -16.57 9.06
CA LEU A 265 1.85 -17.64 9.76
C LEU A 265 1.10 -18.98 9.67
N ALA A 266 -0.23 -18.94 9.83
CA ALA A 266 -1.09 -20.11 9.68
C ALA A 266 -1.02 -20.73 8.28
N ALA A 267 -1.12 -19.91 7.22
CA ALA A 267 -1.00 -20.39 5.85
C ALA A 267 0.37 -21.02 5.58
N ARG A 268 1.44 -20.40 6.09
CA ARG A 268 2.80 -20.91 5.99
C ARG A 268 2.95 -22.30 6.65
N ALA A 269 2.39 -22.47 7.86
CA ALA A 269 2.41 -23.76 8.55
C ALA A 269 1.67 -24.85 7.76
N LEU A 270 0.50 -24.51 7.21
CA LEU A 270 -0.29 -25.45 6.41
C LEU A 270 0.41 -25.83 5.09
N ALA A 271 1.06 -24.88 4.41
CA ALA A 271 1.85 -25.17 3.21
C ALA A 271 3.03 -26.11 3.48
N ILE A 272 3.70 -25.96 4.63
CA ILE A 272 4.77 -26.87 5.06
C ILE A 272 4.20 -28.28 5.31
N ALA A 273 3.06 -28.38 5.99
CA ALA A 273 2.38 -29.66 6.21
C ALA A 273 2.04 -30.36 4.89
N ALA A 274 1.42 -29.64 3.93
CA ALA A 274 1.06 -30.16 2.62
C ALA A 274 2.27 -30.72 1.84
N ARG A 275 3.39 -29.99 1.84
CA ARG A 275 4.63 -30.43 1.18
C ARG A 275 5.23 -31.66 1.87
N ARG A 276 5.16 -31.73 3.21
CA ARG A 276 5.64 -32.88 3.98
C ARG A 276 4.80 -34.12 3.72
N GLU A 277 3.49 -34.00 3.68
CA GLU A 277 2.57 -35.09 3.33
C GLU A 277 2.85 -35.62 1.92
N GLY A 278 3.01 -34.72 0.94
CA GLY A 278 3.46 -35.10 -0.40
C GLY A 278 4.82 -35.80 -0.41
N SER A 279 5.76 -35.39 0.44
CA SER A 279 7.07 -36.06 0.58
C SER A 279 6.98 -37.51 1.08
N ARG A 280 5.94 -37.82 1.85
CA ARG A 280 5.65 -39.15 2.41
C ARG A 280 4.75 -40.00 1.51
N GLY A 281 4.47 -39.55 0.27
CA GLY A 281 3.59 -40.22 -0.67
C GLY A 281 2.10 -39.95 -0.45
N GLN A 282 1.72 -39.12 0.53
CA GLN A 282 0.34 -38.72 0.79
C GLN A 282 -0.04 -37.48 -0.04
N VAL A 283 0.10 -37.58 -1.37
CA VAL A 283 -0.06 -36.43 -2.27
C VAL A 283 -1.49 -35.86 -2.22
N ARG A 284 -2.51 -36.73 -2.12
CA ARG A 284 -3.91 -36.34 -1.96
C ARG A 284 -4.14 -35.38 -0.78
N ALA A 285 -3.62 -35.70 0.40
CA ALA A 285 -3.78 -34.87 1.59
C ALA A 285 -3.12 -33.49 1.38
N GLY A 286 -1.95 -33.46 0.73
CA GLY A 286 -1.29 -32.21 0.35
C GLY A 286 -2.09 -31.37 -0.65
N LEU A 287 -2.76 -32.00 -1.62
CA LEU A 287 -3.63 -31.30 -2.58
C LEU A 287 -4.89 -30.74 -1.90
N GLU A 288 -5.50 -31.46 -0.97
CA GLU A 288 -6.62 -30.94 -0.16
C GLU A 288 -6.19 -29.71 0.67
N ASP A 289 -4.97 -29.73 1.21
CA ASP A 289 -4.42 -28.57 1.93
C ASP A 289 -4.11 -27.38 1.00
N VAL A 290 -3.75 -27.62 -0.28
CA VAL A 290 -3.65 -26.55 -1.29
C VAL A 290 -4.99 -25.86 -1.49
N GLU A 291 -6.09 -26.61 -1.64
CA GLU A 291 -7.41 -26.00 -1.75
C GLU A 291 -7.79 -25.21 -0.49
N ARG A 292 -7.46 -25.75 0.70
CA ARG A 292 -7.68 -25.05 1.97
C ARG A 292 -6.87 -23.75 2.05
N LEU A 293 -5.65 -23.71 1.52
CA LEU A 293 -4.88 -22.46 1.40
C LEU A 293 -5.58 -21.45 0.48
N GLN A 294 -6.13 -21.87 -0.65
CA GLN A 294 -6.89 -20.98 -1.54
C GLN A 294 -8.22 -20.50 -0.89
N ARG A 295 -8.88 -21.34 -0.10
CA ARG A 295 -10.04 -20.94 0.72
C ARG A 295 -9.64 -19.92 1.78
N MET A 296 -8.56 -20.16 2.53
CA MET A 296 -7.97 -19.21 3.48
C MET A 296 -7.65 -17.87 2.84
N ALA A 297 -6.99 -17.87 1.68
CA ALA A 297 -6.64 -16.66 0.96
C ALA A 297 -7.87 -15.79 0.67
N GLY A 298 -8.96 -16.42 0.23
CA GLY A 298 -10.19 -15.73 -0.03
C GLY A 298 -10.98 -15.31 1.22
N HIS A 299 -10.89 -16.02 2.33
CA HIS A 299 -11.41 -15.57 3.62
C HIS A 299 -10.74 -14.28 4.09
N VAL A 300 -9.43 -14.15 3.90
CA VAL A 300 -8.69 -12.92 4.23
C VAL A 300 -9.04 -11.80 3.23
N ALA A 301 -8.98 -12.07 1.93
CA ALA A 301 -9.29 -11.08 0.88
C ALA A 301 -10.77 -10.65 0.87
N ALA A 302 -11.64 -11.34 1.61
CA ALA A 302 -13.03 -10.96 1.77
C ALA A 302 -13.20 -9.61 2.48
N GLU A 303 -12.30 -9.29 3.41
CA GLU A 303 -12.34 -8.04 4.19
C GLU A 303 -12.12 -6.80 3.28
N PRO A 304 -12.86 -5.70 3.51
CA PRO A 304 -12.95 -4.57 2.58
C PRO A 304 -11.78 -3.58 2.76
N LEU A 305 -10.54 -4.06 2.88
CA LEU A 305 -9.34 -3.22 2.96
C LEU A 305 -8.24 -3.79 2.07
N LEU A 306 -7.48 -2.92 1.41
CA LEU A 306 -6.47 -3.34 0.43
C LEU A 306 -5.38 -4.24 1.01
N ILE A 307 -4.98 -3.99 2.26
CA ILE A 307 -4.02 -4.83 2.98
C ILE A 307 -4.51 -6.28 3.14
N SER A 308 -5.82 -6.49 3.27
CA SER A 308 -6.40 -7.82 3.40
C SER A 308 -6.36 -8.57 2.07
N VAL A 309 -6.62 -7.87 0.95
CA VAL A 309 -6.47 -8.43 -0.41
C VAL A 309 -5.00 -8.77 -0.68
N LEU A 310 -4.07 -7.88 -0.35
CA LEU A 310 -2.63 -8.12 -0.50
C LEU A 310 -2.19 -9.41 0.20
N VAL A 311 -2.63 -9.60 1.44
CA VAL A 311 -2.31 -10.80 2.22
C VAL A 311 -3.00 -12.04 1.65
N GLY A 312 -4.25 -11.91 1.19
CA GLY A 312 -4.93 -12.97 0.46
C GLY A 312 -4.15 -13.43 -0.77
N CYS A 313 -3.74 -12.50 -1.66
CA CYS A 313 -2.92 -12.83 -2.83
C CYS A 313 -1.60 -13.52 -2.44
N ALA A 314 -0.97 -13.11 -1.34
CA ALA A 314 0.26 -13.75 -0.85
C ALA A 314 0.03 -15.20 -0.38
N ILE A 315 -1.07 -15.47 0.32
CA ILE A 315 -1.46 -16.84 0.73
C ILE A 315 -1.79 -17.70 -0.49
N ASP A 316 -2.46 -17.11 -1.47
CA ASP A 316 -2.83 -17.81 -2.71
C ASP A 316 -1.63 -18.14 -3.58
N SER A 317 -0.68 -17.22 -3.75
CA SER A 317 0.61 -17.48 -4.42
C SER A 317 1.38 -18.62 -3.74
N LEU A 318 1.36 -18.67 -2.40
CA LEU A 318 1.93 -19.79 -1.64
C LEU A 318 1.22 -21.12 -1.92
N ALA A 319 -0.11 -21.10 -2.10
CA ALA A 319 -0.90 -22.27 -2.47
C ALA A 319 -0.48 -22.78 -3.86
N LEU A 320 -0.40 -21.89 -4.87
CA LEU A 320 -0.03 -22.24 -6.25
C LEU A 320 1.40 -22.78 -6.36
N ARG A 321 2.36 -22.19 -5.63
CA ARG A 321 3.72 -22.73 -5.54
C ARG A 321 3.76 -24.10 -4.89
N THR A 322 2.91 -24.33 -3.90
CA THR A 322 2.79 -25.62 -3.22
C THR A 322 2.17 -26.67 -4.15
N LEU A 323 1.14 -26.31 -4.91
CA LEU A 323 0.59 -27.12 -5.99
C LEU A 323 1.68 -27.55 -6.98
N ALA A 324 2.41 -26.59 -7.55
CA ALA A 324 3.49 -26.86 -8.50
C ALA A 324 4.56 -27.82 -7.95
N SER A 325 4.81 -27.80 -6.64
CA SER A 325 5.74 -28.71 -5.98
C SER A 325 5.20 -30.14 -5.77
N LEU A 326 3.87 -30.29 -5.73
CA LEU A 326 3.20 -31.58 -5.52
C LEU A 326 2.90 -32.29 -6.85
N LEU A 327 2.60 -31.55 -7.93
CA LEU A 327 2.25 -32.11 -9.24
C LEU A 327 3.25 -33.16 -9.79
N PRO A 328 4.59 -32.99 -9.68
CA PRO A 328 5.55 -34.02 -10.12
C PRO A 328 5.44 -35.37 -9.43
N ARG A 329 4.81 -35.41 -8.25
CA ARG A 329 4.69 -36.62 -7.42
C ARG A 329 3.54 -37.51 -7.84
N LEU A 330 2.62 -36.99 -8.64
CA LEU A 330 1.57 -37.78 -9.28
C LEU A 330 2.23 -38.53 -10.43
N THR A 331 2.17 -39.86 -10.41
CA THR A 331 2.89 -40.70 -11.39
C THR A 331 1.96 -41.62 -12.16
N ASP A 332 0.84 -42.00 -11.55
CA ASP A 332 -0.02 -43.05 -12.08
C ASP A 332 -1.30 -42.48 -12.69
N VAL A 333 -1.84 -43.16 -13.70
CA VAL A 333 -3.13 -42.79 -14.33
C VAL A 333 -4.26 -42.74 -13.30
N ALA A 334 -4.18 -43.55 -12.23
CA ALA A 334 -5.13 -43.55 -11.13
C ALA A 334 -5.14 -42.23 -10.33
N ASP A 335 -4.10 -41.40 -10.46
CA ASP A 335 -4.05 -40.08 -9.83
C ASP A 335 -4.86 -39.02 -10.60
N LEU A 336 -5.36 -39.33 -11.81
CA LEU A 336 -6.17 -38.39 -12.60
C LEU A 336 -7.42 -37.92 -11.83
N ASP A 337 -8.09 -38.81 -11.11
CA ASP A 337 -9.26 -38.47 -10.28
C ASP A 337 -8.93 -37.40 -9.23
N GLN A 338 -7.70 -37.38 -8.72
CA GLN A 338 -7.24 -36.38 -7.74
C GLN A 338 -7.00 -35.01 -8.38
N ILE A 339 -6.61 -34.98 -9.66
CA ILE A 339 -6.43 -33.73 -10.41
C ILE A 339 -7.78 -33.19 -10.90
N ASP A 340 -8.68 -34.07 -11.33
CA ASP A 340 -9.99 -33.67 -11.85
C ASP A 340 -10.93 -33.17 -10.75
N SER A 341 -10.73 -33.62 -9.51
CA SER A 341 -11.41 -33.06 -8.34
C SER A 341 -10.81 -31.73 -7.87
N LEU A 342 -9.59 -31.38 -8.30
CA LEU A 342 -8.91 -30.17 -7.86
C LEU A 342 -9.53 -28.93 -8.51
N GLN A 343 -10.19 -28.11 -7.69
CA GLN A 343 -10.73 -26.83 -8.14
C GLN A 343 -9.66 -25.75 -8.00
N VAL A 344 -8.86 -25.50 -9.05
CA VAL A 344 -8.03 -24.29 -9.09
C VAL A 344 -8.98 -23.10 -9.17
N ALA A 345 -9.04 -22.29 -8.11
CA ALA A 345 -9.86 -21.10 -8.09
C ALA A 345 -9.51 -20.17 -9.27
N ASP A 346 -10.49 -19.60 -9.95
CA ASP A 346 -10.23 -18.64 -11.02
C ASP A 346 -9.64 -17.33 -10.44
N GLY A 347 -8.60 -16.79 -11.10
CA GLY A 347 -7.96 -15.52 -10.75
C GLY A 347 -8.91 -14.31 -10.74
N THR A 348 -10.10 -14.43 -11.34
CA THR A 348 -11.16 -13.41 -11.28
C THR A 348 -11.63 -13.11 -9.84
N ARG A 349 -11.54 -14.08 -8.91
CA ARG A 349 -11.93 -13.92 -7.50
C ARG A 349 -11.22 -12.73 -6.84
N PHE A 350 -9.90 -12.59 -7.06
CA PHE A 350 -9.10 -11.54 -6.45
C PHE A 350 -9.35 -10.17 -7.09
N ARG A 351 -9.70 -10.10 -8.38
CA ARG A 351 -10.14 -8.84 -9.02
C ARG A 351 -11.40 -8.29 -8.36
N HIS A 352 -12.39 -9.14 -8.09
CA HIS A 352 -13.61 -8.72 -7.39
C HIS A 352 -13.31 -8.28 -5.95
N ALA A 353 -12.42 -8.99 -5.25
CA ALA A 353 -11.99 -8.61 -3.91
C ALA A 353 -11.27 -7.25 -3.90
N LEU A 354 -10.38 -7.01 -4.86
CA LEU A 354 -9.64 -5.76 -5.03
C LEU A 354 -10.58 -4.57 -5.29
N SER A 355 -11.56 -4.75 -6.19
CA SER A 355 -12.56 -3.72 -6.48
C SER A 355 -13.39 -3.35 -5.24
N ARG A 356 -13.85 -4.35 -4.48
CA ARG A 356 -14.56 -4.12 -3.20
C ARG A 356 -13.66 -3.44 -2.17
N ALA A 357 -12.41 -3.89 -2.03
CA ALA A 357 -11.45 -3.34 -1.09
C ALA A 357 -11.07 -1.89 -1.40
N LEU A 358 -11.01 -1.45 -2.66
CA LEU A 358 -10.78 -0.04 -3.00
C LEU A 358 -11.91 0.88 -2.52
N HIS A 359 -13.16 0.40 -2.56
CA HIS A 359 -14.28 1.15 -2.00
C HIS A 359 -14.19 1.21 -0.47
N GLY A 360 -13.84 0.11 0.20
CA GLY A 360 -13.61 0.15 1.65
C GLY A 360 -12.40 1.00 2.05
N GLU A 361 -11.32 1.01 1.25
CA GLU A 361 -10.16 1.88 1.43
C GLU A 361 -10.53 3.36 1.32
N GLN A 362 -11.44 3.71 0.42
CA GLN A 362 -12.02 5.06 0.37
C GLN A 362 -12.71 5.41 1.69
N GLY A 363 -13.56 4.51 2.20
CA GLY A 363 -14.17 4.68 3.53
C GLY A 363 -13.11 4.87 4.61
N TRP A 364 -12.02 4.12 4.54
CA TRP A 364 -10.94 4.17 5.51
C TRP A 364 -10.16 5.51 5.50
N ILE A 365 -9.82 6.00 4.31
CA ILE A 365 -9.14 7.30 4.14
C ILE A 365 -10.07 8.45 4.54
N LEU A 366 -11.35 8.41 4.17
CA LEU A 366 -12.31 9.46 4.52
C LEU A 366 -12.60 9.49 6.02
N CYS A 367 -12.65 8.34 6.70
CA CYS A 367 -12.78 8.30 8.15
C CYS A 367 -11.54 8.89 8.84
N THR A 368 -10.34 8.60 8.32
CA THR A 368 -9.10 9.19 8.80
C THR A 368 -9.09 10.72 8.61
N ALA A 369 -9.62 11.21 7.48
CA ALA A 369 -9.80 12.64 7.25
C ALA A 369 -10.84 13.27 8.21
N ALA A 370 -11.90 12.55 8.56
CA ALA A 370 -12.89 12.98 9.56
C ALA A 370 -12.29 13.07 10.97
N ASP A 371 -11.43 12.12 11.35
CA ASP A 371 -10.70 12.13 12.62
C ASP A 371 -9.67 13.26 12.70
N LEU A 372 -9.05 13.63 11.57
CA LEU A 372 -8.25 14.85 11.48
C LEU A 372 -9.11 16.11 11.60
N ALA A 373 -10.30 16.12 10.99
CA ALA A 373 -11.17 17.28 10.95
C ALA A 373 -11.71 17.68 12.34
N ASP A 374 -12.09 16.71 13.18
CA ASP A 374 -12.54 16.97 14.56
C ASP A 374 -11.42 16.95 15.61
N GLY A 375 -10.20 16.55 15.21
CA GLY A 375 -9.00 16.58 16.03
C GLY A 375 -8.81 15.34 16.91
N ARG A 376 -9.51 14.24 16.64
CA ARG A 376 -9.24 12.92 17.26
C ARG A 376 -7.87 12.36 16.87
N THR A 377 -7.40 12.72 15.69
CA THR A 377 -6.06 12.40 15.17
C THR A 377 -5.39 13.70 14.71
N ASN A 378 -4.05 13.71 14.64
CA ASN A 378 -3.30 14.84 14.11
C ASN A 378 -2.32 14.41 13.00
N LEU A 379 -1.79 15.39 12.25
CA LEU A 379 -0.83 15.11 11.18
C LEU A 379 0.47 14.47 11.69
N GLY A 380 0.86 14.73 12.95
CA GLY A 380 2.03 14.11 13.57
C GLY A 380 1.87 12.60 13.74
N SER A 381 0.72 12.15 14.25
CA SER A 381 0.39 10.72 14.36
C SER A 381 0.32 10.01 12.99
N LEU A 382 0.01 10.74 11.92
CA LEU A 382 0.06 10.22 10.56
C LEU A 382 1.50 10.16 10.01
N GLY A 383 2.32 11.17 10.29
CA GLY A 383 3.75 11.16 9.97
C GLY A 383 4.51 10.04 10.71
N ALA A 384 4.04 9.64 11.89
CA ALA A 384 4.60 8.52 12.66
C ALA A 384 4.54 7.17 11.93
N LEU A 385 3.67 7.03 10.92
CA LEU A 385 3.64 5.88 10.01
C LEU A 385 4.88 5.80 9.11
N THR A 386 5.65 6.89 9.01
CA THR A 386 6.80 7.04 8.11
C THR A 386 8.12 7.38 8.82
N ALA A 387 8.11 7.85 10.09
CA ALA A 387 9.30 8.13 10.90
C ALA A 387 8.98 8.20 12.42
N ALA A 388 9.98 8.06 13.31
CA ALA A 388 9.77 8.05 14.76
C ALA A 388 9.45 9.45 15.37
N ASP A 389 8.59 9.47 16.39
CA ASP A 389 7.97 10.68 16.98
C ASP A 389 8.70 11.22 18.23
N THR A 390 8.70 12.55 18.48
CA THR A 390 9.28 13.19 19.68
C THR A 390 8.34 14.22 20.34
N ALA A 391 8.52 14.47 21.65
CA ALA A 391 7.62 15.32 22.45
C ALA A 391 7.54 16.80 22.01
N ALA A 392 8.58 17.36 21.38
CA ALA A 392 8.59 18.73 20.85
C ALA A 392 7.59 18.94 19.69
N GLN A 393 7.14 17.86 19.07
CA GLN A 393 6.24 17.84 17.92
C GLN A 393 4.78 18.22 18.29
N ARG A 394 4.39 18.09 19.57
CA ARG A 394 3.00 18.21 20.04
C ARG A 394 2.42 19.63 20.12
N SER A 395 3.23 20.66 20.37
CA SER A 395 2.73 22.06 20.44
C SER A 395 2.70 22.71 19.05
N VAL A 396 3.69 22.37 18.20
CA VAL A 396 3.73 22.77 16.79
C VAL A 396 2.61 22.09 16.00
N SER A 397 2.18 20.88 16.40
CA SER A 397 1.10 20.14 15.72
C SER A 397 -0.30 20.75 15.88
N GLN A 398 -0.58 21.53 16.93
CA GLN A 398 -1.91 22.13 17.12
C GLN A 398 -2.18 23.28 16.14
N LEU A 399 -1.22 24.20 15.99
CA LEU A 399 -1.31 25.29 15.01
C LEU A 399 -1.29 24.74 13.59
N LEU A 400 -0.39 23.79 13.30
CA LEU A 400 -0.36 23.10 12.00
C LEU A 400 -1.68 22.36 11.73
N GLY A 401 -2.29 21.75 12.74
CA GLY A 401 -3.60 21.08 12.62
C GLY A 401 -4.74 22.05 12.33
N LEU A 402 -4.73 23.27 12.89
CA LEU A 402 -5.69 24.32 12.54
C LEU A 402 -5.48 24.81 11.11
N LEU A 403 -4.23 25.10 10.72
CA LEU A 403 -3.90 25.56 9.37
C LEU A 403 -4.26 24.50 8.33
N TYR A 404 -3.97 23.23 8.61
CA TYR A 404 -4.36 22.12 7.75
C TYR A 404 -5.88 22.04 7.58
N ARG A 405 -6.65 22.04 8.66
CA ARG A 405 -8.12 21.94 8.58
C ARG A 405 -8.75 23.10 7.81
N VAL A 406 -8.32 24.33 8.10
CA VAL A 406 -8.91 25.53 7.49
C VAL A 406 -8.56 25.65 6.01
N PHE A 407 -7.30 25.41 5.65
CA PHE A 407 -6.77 25.74 4.32
C PHE A 407 -6.53 24.53 3.41
N LEU A 408 -6.14 23.38 3.96
CA LEU A 408 -5.65 22.24 3.17
C LEU A 408 -6.66 21.10 3.06
N LEU A 409 -7.43 20.82 4.12
CA LEU A 409 -8.37 19.69 4.18
C LEU A 409 -9.36 19.64 3.00
N PRO A 410 -9.98 20.75 2.54
CA PRO A 410 -10.88 20.70 1.39
C PRO A 410 -10.22 20.24 0.09
N SER A 411 -9.05 20.80 -0.22
CA SER A 411 -8.26 20.38 -1.40
C SER A 411 -7.70 18.98 -1.25
N ASP A 412 -7.37 18.57 -0.03
CA ASP A 412 -6.84 17.24 0.26
C ASP A 412 -7.93 16.17 0.04
N LEU A 413 -9.14 16.41 0.54
CA LEU A 413 -10.31 15.55 0.29
C LEU A 413 -10.66 15.46 -1.20
N ALA A 414 -10.61 16.58 -1.92
CA ALA A 414 -10.80 16.58 -3.37
C ALA A 414 -9.72 15.75 -4.09
N SER A 415 -8.46 15.89 -3.68
CA SER A 415 -7.36 15.10 -4.20
C SER A 415 -7.53 13.61 -3.91
N VAL A 416 -7.92 13.24 -2.68
CA VAL A 416 -8.19 11.86 -2.26
C VAL A 416 -9.26 11.25 -3.15
N ARG A 417 -10.40 11.91 -3.31
CA ARG A 417 -11.52 11.43 -4.14
C ARG A 417 -11.10 11.27 -5.60
N ARG A 418 -10.36 12.23 -6.16
CA ARG A 418 -9.87 12.19 -7.55
C ARG A 418 -8.99 10.98 -7.81
N PHE A 419 -8.00 10.71 -6.96
CA PHE A 419 -7.09 9.58 -7.17
C PHE A 419 -7.75 8.23 -6.88
N LEU A 420 -8.59 8.13 -5.84
CA LEU A 420 -9.33 6.89 -5.56
C LEU A 420 -10.29 6.52 -6.69
N ALA A 421 -11.04 7.47 -7.24
CA ALA A 421 -11.91 7.22 -8.37
C ALA A 421 -11.12 6.69 -9.57
N ALA A 422 -9.91 7.22 -9.81
CA ALA A 422 -9.05 6.76 -10.87
C ALA A 422 -8.50 5.33 -10.63
N TYR A 423 -8.13 4.97 -9.39
CA TYR A 423 -7.76 3.58 -9.08
C TYR A 423 -8.95 2.61 -9.14
N GLN A 424 -10.15 3.05 -8.74
CA GLN A 424 -11.38 2.25 -8.85
C GLN A 424 -11.71 1.95 -10.31
N GLU A 425 -11.52 2.91 -11.22
CA GLU A 425 -11.67 2.72 -12.66
C GLU A 425 -10.72 1.61 -13.17
N VAL A 426 -9.45 1.64 -12.74
CA VAL A 426 -8.44 0.62 -13.08
C VAL A 426 -8.83 -0.79 -12.60
N ALA A 427 -9.44 -0.89 -11.42
CA ALA A 427 -9.81 -2.15 -10.80
C ALA A 427 -11.20 -2.69 -11.22
N THR A 428 -11.86 -2.08 -12.20
CA THR A 428 -13.16 -2.57 -12.67
C THR A 428 -13.04 -3.95 -13.33
N PRO A 429 -13.85 -4.96 -12.94
CA PRO A 429 -13.78 -6.31 -13.51
C PRO A 429 -14.04 -6.37 -15.03
N THR A 430 -14.72 -5.36 -15.57
CA THR A 430 -15.04 -5.19 -17.00
C THR A 430 -13.86 -4.75 -17.86
N ALA A 431 -12.70 -4.46 -17.26
CA ALA A 431 -11.47 -4.31 -18.02
C ALA A 431 -11.02 -5.69 -18.53
N GLU A 432 -11.64 -6.16 -19.62
CA GLU A 432 -11.18 -7.31 -20.43
C GLU A 432 -9.71 -7.12 -20.88
N HIS A 433 -9.21 -5.88 -20.84
CA HIS A 433 -7.88 -5.49 -21.29
C HIS A 433 -6.98 -5.04 -20.13
N HIS A 434 -6.26 -5.99 -19.52
CA HIS A 434 -5.27 -5.74 -18.47
C HIS A 434 -4.27 -4.61 -18.83
N LEU A 435 -3.83 -4.52 -20.09
CA LEU A 435 -2.95 -3.44 -20.56
C LEU A 435 -3.60 -2.05 -20.46
N ALA A 436 -4.90 -1.92 -20.71
CA ALA A 436 -5.59 -0.63 -20.57
C ALA A 436 -5.61 -0.20 -19.10
N ALA A 437 -5.83 -1.15 -18.19
CA ALA A 437 -5.75 -0.93 -16.75
C ALA A 437 -4.33 -0.53 -16.31
N VAL A 438 -3.29 -1.22 -16.78
CA VAL A 438 -1.89 -0.87 -16.48
C VAL A 438 -1.51 0.50 -17.05
N ARG A 439 -1.85 0.80 -18.30
CA ARG A 439 -1.60 2.13 -18.91
C ARG A 439 -2.30 3.22 -18.12
N ARG A 440 -3.56 3.01 -17.78
CA ARG A 440 -4.34 3.93 -16.96
C ARG A 440 -3.69 4.12 -15.59
N LEU A 441 -3.22 3.05 -14.96
CA LEU A 441 -2.50 3.12 -13.69
C LEU A 441 -1.23 3.96 -13.80
N VAL A 442 -0.43 3.77 -14.85
CA VAL A 442 0.77 4.58 -15.12
C VAL A 442 0.42 6.06 -15.35
N GLU A 443 -0.65 6.36 -16.08
CA GLU A 443 -1.14 7.73 -16.25
C GLU A 443 -1.54 8.37 -14.92
N VAL A 444 -2.26 7.63 -14.08
CA VAL A 444 -2.70 8.09 -12.75
C VAL A 444 -1.49 8.33 -11.85
N GLU A 445 -0.51 7.43 -11.86
CA GLU A 445 0.72 7.57 -11.08
C GLU A 445 1.59 8.71 -11.57
N ASN A 446 1.76 8.89 -12.89
CA ASN A 446 2.48 10.04 -13.43
C ASN A 446 1.79 11.35 -13.03
N ALA A 447 0.44 11.41 -13.08
CA ALA A 447 -0.30 12.57 -12.61
C ALA A 447 -0.13 12.82 -11.09
N ARG A 448 0.15 11.78 -10.29
CA ARG A 448 0.38 11.85 -8.85
C ARG A 448 1.82 12.25 -8.51
N LEU A 449 2.80 11.63 -9.14
CA LEU A 449 4.23 11.80 -8.83
C LEU A 449 4.81 13.04 -9.51
N THR A 450 4.44 13.27 -10.78
CA THR A 450 4.97 14.33 -11.64
C THR A 450 3.82 15.13 -12.27
N PRO A 451 3.07 15.90 -11.47
CA PRO A 451 1.94 16.68 -11.99
C PRO A 451 2.41 17.65 -13.07
N ALA A 452 1.68 17.69 -14.19
CA ALA A 452 1.98 18.62 -15.28
C ALA A 452 1.95 20.09 -14.80
N PRO A 453 2.74 20.99 -15.41
CA PRO A 453 2.73 22.40 -15.04
C PRO A 453 1.32 22.99 -15.02
N GLY A 454 0.94 23.61 -13.90
CA GLY A 454 -0.40 24.19 -13.72
C GLY A 454 -1.48 23.20 -13.28
N LYS A 455 -1.19 21.90 -13.13
CA LYS A 455 -2.10 20.93 -12.52
C LYS A 455 -1.80 20.74 -11.03
N ALA A 456 -2.87 20.61 -10.24
CA ALA A 456 -2.79 20.28 -8.83
C ALA A 456 -2.21 18.87 -8.60
N GLY A 457 -1.05 18.81 -7.93
CA GLY A 457 -0.46 17.56 -7.43
C GLY A 457 -1.31 16.90 -6.33
N PRO A 458 -0.84 15.78 -5.74
CA PRO A 458 -1.54 15.14 -4.66
C PRO A 458 -1.50 15.97 -3.39
N GLY A 459 -2.65 16.08 -2.73
CA GLY A 459 -2.74 16.59 -1.37
C GLY A 459 -1.95 15.72 -0.38
N ILE A 460 -1.86 16.18 0.87
CA ILE A 460 -1.07 15.54 1.92
C ILE A 460 -1.56 14.10 2.19
N LEU A 461 -2.87 13.89 2.36
CA LEU A 461 -3.44 12.56 2.63
C LEU A 461 -3.23 11.60 1.46
N ALA A 462 -3.46 12.05 0.23
CA ALA A 462 -3.22 11.22 -0.95
C ALA A 462 -1.72 10.86 -1.10
N SER A 463 -0.83 11.80 -0.75
CA SER A 463 0.62 11.57 -0.77
C SER A 463 1.08 10.57 0.28
N LEU A 464 0.41 10.54 1.43
CA LEU A 464 0.79 9.71 2.56
C LEU A 464 0.18 8.30 2.49
N LEU A 465 -1.10 8.21 2.13
CA LEU A 465 -1.89 6.99 2.30
C LEU A 465 -2.05 6.17 1.02
N MET A 466 -1.85 6.76 -0.16
CA MET A 466 -2.02 6.08 -1.45
C MET A 466 -0.76 5.52 -2.15
N PRO A 467 0.51 5.73 -1.70
CA PRO A 467 1.68 5.19 -2.42
C PRO A 467 1.68 3.68 -2.66
N ALA A 468 1.01 2.91 -1.79
CA ALA A 468 0.97 1.45 -1.91
C ALA A 468 -0.08 0.92 -2.90
N ILE A 469 -1.09 1.73 -3.27
CA ILE A 469 -2.21 1.27 -4.10
C ILE A 469 -1.76 0.69 -5.45
N PRO A 470 -0.85 1.33 -6.22
CA PRO A 470 -0.39 0.78 -7.49
C PRO A 470 0.26 -0.60 -7.36
N GLY A 471 1.09 -0.79 -6.34
CA GLY A 471 1.72 -2.08 -6.08
C GLY A 471 0.71 -3.17 -5.71
N ILE A 472 -0.35 -2.81 -4.97
CA ILE A 472 -1.42 -3.77 -4.62
C ILE A 472 -2.25 -4.13 -5.86
N LEU A 473 -2.52 -3.18 -6.75
CA LEU A 473 -3.16 -3.45 -8.05
C LEU A 473 -2.30 -4.40 -8.89
N GLU A 474 -0.99 -4.16 -8.96
CA GLU A 474 -0.03 -5.03 -9.65
C GLU A 474 -0.02 -6.45 -9.05
N VAL A 475 -0.08 -6.59 -7.73
CA VAL A 475 -0.16 -7.91 -7.07
C VAL A 475 -1.41 -8.67 -7.50
N GLY A 476 -2.55 -7.99 -7.66
CA GLY A 476 -3.77 -8.62 -8.19
C GLY A 476 -3.57 -9.19 -9.59
N PHE A 477 -2.84 -8.47 -10.44
CA PHE A 477 -2.52 -8.92 -11.80
C PHE A 477 -1.48 -10.04 -11.84
N ARG A 478 -0.46 -9.98 -10.98
CA ARG A 478 0.51 -11.05 -10.79
C ARG A 478 -0.19 -12.33 -10.35
N ASN A 479 -1.12 -12.23 -9.40
CA ASN A 479 -1.90 -13.38 -8.93
C ASN A 479 -2.70 -14.04 -10.06
N GLU A 480 -3.33 -13.24 -10.93
CA GLU A 480 -4.01 -13.78 -12.11
C GLU A 480 -3.06 -14.48 -13.08
N ALA A 481 -1.88 -13.93 -13.33
CA ALA A 481 -0.86 -14.60 -14.14
C ALA A 481 -0.48 -15.96 -13.53
N GLU A 482 -0.23 -16.01 -12.21
CA GLU A 482 0.09 -17.24 -11.50
C GLU A 482 -1.01 -18.30 -11.65
N HIS A 483 -2.29 -17.92 -11.59
CA HIS A 483 -3.41 -18.85 -11.83
C HIS A 483 -3.43 -19.40 -13.25
N ARG A 484 -3.20 -18.55 -14.27
CA ARG A 484 -3.11 -19.00 -15.68
C ARG A 484 -1.94 -19.96 -15.89
N LEU A 485 -0.81 -19.72 -15.23
CA LEU A 485 0.33 -20.65 -15.25
C LEU A 485 0.01 -21.97 -14.54
N ALA A 486 -0.70 -21.92 -13.41
CA ALA A 486 -1.14 -23.11 -12.68
C ALA A 486 -2.12 -23.96 -13.49
N GLU A 487 -3.03 -23.34 -14.25
CA GLU A 487 -3.93 -24.04 -15.18
C GLU A 487 -3.15 -24.84 -16.22
N VAL A 488 -2.13 -24.24 -16.84
CA VAL A 488 -1.24 -24.92 -17.80
C VAL A 488 -0.45 -26.03 -17.14
N LEU A 489 0.04 -25.86 -15.92
CA LEU A 489 0.74 -26.90 -15.17
C LEU A 489 -0.15 -28.10 -14.87
N VAL A 490 -1.40 -27.86 -14.47
CA VAL A 490 -2.38 -28.91 -14.23
C VAL A 490 -2.68 -29.66 -15.53
N ALA A 491 -2.89 -28.95 -16.64
CA ALA A 491 -3.08 -29.56 -17.96
C ALA A 491 -1.87 -30.39 -18.42
N ALA A 492 -0.65 -29.87 -18.24
CA ALA A 492 0.59 -30.61 -18.52
C ALA A 492 0.76 -31.85 -17.64
N THR A 493 0.28 -31.80 -16.41
CA THR A 493 0.27 -32.97 -15.52
C THR A 493 -0.73 -34.02 -16.01
N ARG A 494 -1.94 -33.62 -16.42
CA ARG A 494 -2.91 -34.54 -17.05
C ARG A 494 -2.33 -35.20 -18.30
N TYR A 495 -1.71 -34.41 -19.18
CA TYR A 495 -1.02 -34.92 -20.37
C TYR A 495 0.03 -35.97 -19.98
N ARG A 496 0.88 -35.67 -18.98
CA ARG A 496 1.92 -36.60 -18.53
C ARG A 496 1.37 -37.91 -17.97
N LEU A 497 0.30 -37.86 -17.19
CA LEU A 497 -0.31 -39.07 -16.63
C LEU A 497 -0.90 -39.96 -17.74
N VAL A 498 -1.52 -39.36 -18.77
CA VAL A 498 -2.13 -40.10 -19.88
C VAL A 498 -1.10 -40.60 -20.91
N ARG A 499 -0.11 -39.77 -21.25
CA ARG A 499 0.85 -40.02 -22.34
C ARG A 499 2.20 -40.57 -21.86
N GLY A 500 2.48 -40.52 -20.56
CA GLY A 500 3.72 -41.02 -19.94
C GLY A 500 4.94 -40.08 -20.05
N HIS A 501 4.82 -38.93 -20.72
CA HIS A 501 5.89 -37.92 -20.84
C HIS A 501 5.31 -36.51 -20.78
N LEU A 502 6.17 -35.51 -20.51
CA LEU A 502 5.75 -34.10 -20.57
C LEU A 502 5.62 -33.61 -22.02
N PRO A 503 4.73 -32.65 -22.30
CA PRO A 503 4.60 -32.05 -23.63
C PRO A 503 5.87 -31.26 -24.01
N GLU A 504 6.24 -31.31 -25.29
CA GLU A 504 7.37 -30.54 -25.84
C GLU A 504 6.94 -29.11 -26.20
N HIS A 505 5.67 -28.95 -26.59
CA HIS A 505 5.08 -27.67 -26.93
C HIS A 505 3.76 -27.45 -26.19
N LEU A 506 3.43 -26.18 -25.88
CA LEU A 506 2.16 -25.84 -25.26
C LEU A 506 0.97 -26.23 -26.14
N SER A 507 1.11 -26.21 -27.47
CA SER A 507 0.08 -26.64 -28.42
C SER A 507 -0.36 -28.08 -28.22
N ASP A 508 0.48 -28.94 -27.64
CA ASP A 508 0.18 -30.36 -27.44
C ASP A 508 -0.91 -30.58 -26.38
N LEU A 509 -1.21 -29.55 -25.58
CA LEU A 509 -2.25 -29.58 -24.55
C LEU A 509 -3.65 -29.31 -25.12
N VAL A 510 -3.74 -28.68 -26.29
CA VAL A 510 -5.00 -28.20 -26.88
C VAL A 510 -5.52 -29.19 -27.93
N PRO A 511 -6.84 -29.44 -28.00
CA PRO A 511 -7.90 -29.02 -27.08
C PRO A 511 -8.17 -30.03 -25.95
N GLU A 512 -7.47 -31.17 -25.95
CA GLU A 512 -7.79 -32.34 -25.11
C GLU A 512 -7.64 -32.08 -23.60
N PHE A 513 -6.59 -31.36 -23.19
CA PHE A 513 -6.26 -31.12 -21.78
C PHE A 513 -6.56 -29.71 -21.31
N ILE A 514 -6.65 -28.75 -22.24
CA ILE A 514 -7.07 -27.37 -22.02
C ILE A 514 -7.75 -26.81 -23.28
N PRO A 515 -8.84 -26.03 -23.19
CA PRO A 515 -9.58 -25.56 -24.36
C PRO A 515 -8.75 -24.66 -25.30
N ALA A 516 -7.91 -23.81 -24.71
CA ALA A 516 -6.97 -22.93 -25.39
C ALA A 516 -5.85 -22.55 -24.42
N ILE A 517 -4.68 -22.20 -24.94
CA ILE A 517 -3.59 -21.70 -24.09
C ILE A 517 -3.97 -20.32 -23.54
N PRO A 518 -3.95 -20.12 -22.20
CA PRO A 518 -4.26 -18.84 -21.61
C PRO A 518 -3.32 -17.75 -22.13
N ALA A 519 -3.89 -16.59 -22.44
CA ALA A 519 -3.13 -15.39 -22.72
C ALA A 519 -2.26 -15.02 -21.51
N ASP A 520 -1.09 -14.44 -21.72
CA ASP A 520 -0.35 -13.77 -20.66
C ASP A 520 -0.99 -12.39 -20.41
N PRO A 521 -1.40 -12.04 -19.18
CA PRO A 521 -1.96 -10.73 -18.90
C PRO A 521 -1.00 -9.60 -19.29
N PHE A 522 0.32 -9.80 -19.26
CA PHE A 522 1.33 -8.75 -19.45
C PHE A 522 1.83 -8.53 -20.89
N THR A 523 1.40 -9.31 -21.90
CA THR A 523 2.01 -9.32 -23.25
C THR A 523 1.30 -8.51 -24.36
N ALA A 524 0.24 -7.76 -24.07
CA ALA A 524 -0.53 -7.11 -25.16
C ALA A 524 0.32 -6.16 -26.03
N THR A 525 0.49 -6.52 -27.31
CA THR A 525 1.14 -5.70 -28.32
C THR A 525 0.08 -5.01 -29.18
N MET A 526 0.21 -3.69 -29.37
CA MET A 526 -0.50 -2.99 -30.46
C MET A 526 0.39 -3.03 -31.69
N HIS A 527 -0.11 -3.56 -32.80
CA HIS A 527 0.52 -3.32 -34.09
C HIS A 527 0.19 -1.86 -34.50
N PRO A 528 1.19 -0.99 -34.76
CA PRO A 528 0.95 0.44 -35.04
C PRO A 528 0.05 0.72 -36.26
N ALA A 529 -0.22 -0.30 -37.09
CA ALA A 529 -1.08 -0.22 -38.27
C ALA A 529 -2.45 -0.93 -38.13
N SER A 530 -2.75 -1.57 -36.98
CA SER A 530 -4.01 -2.30 -36.78
C SER A 530 -5.04 -1.42 -36.08
N LYS A 531 -6.20 -1.20 -36.71
CA LYS A 531 -7.41 -0.64 -36.07
C LYS A 531 -8.26 -1.72 -35.35
N GLY A 532 -7.71 -2.90 -35.13
CA GLY A 532 -8.37 -4.01 -34.44
C GLY A 532 -8.11 -4.02 -32.92
N PRO A 533 -8.85 -4.85 -32.14
CA PRO A 533 -8.54 -5.09 -30.73
C PRO A 533 -7.12 -5.66 -30.56
N PRO A 534 -6.45 -5.39 -29.43
CA PRO A 534 -5.11 -5.91 -29.17
C PRO A 534 -5.09 -7.44 -29.16
N SER A 535 -4.05 -8.05 -29.74
CA SER A 535 -3.77 -9.48 -29.60
C SER A 535 -2.87 -9.71 -28.39
N PHE A 536 -3.29 -10.60 -27.49
CA PHE A 536 -2.45 -11.06 -26.38
C PHE A 536 -1.64 -12.27 -26.82
N GLU A 537 -0.38 -12.33 -26.40
CA GLU A 537 0.43 -13.54 -26.61
C GLU A 537 0.14 -14.55 -25.50
N PRO A 538 0.15 -15.86 -25.81
CA PRO A 538 0.00 -16.90 -24.80
C PRO A 538 1.16 -16.86 -23.79
N VAL A 539 0.94 -17.46 -22.62
CA VAL A 539 2.03 -17.78 -21.69
C VAL A 539 3.10 -18.65 -22.36
N ARG A 540 4.32 -18.61 -21.84
CA ARG A 540 5.50 -19.16 -22.52
C ARG A 540 6.08 -20.35 -21.76
N LEU A 541 6.82 -21.20 -22.47
CA LEU A 541 7.42 -22.43 -21.95
C LEU A 541 8.94 -22.39 -22.11
N VAL A 542 9.67 -22.71 -21.03
CA VAL A 542 11.10 -23.03 -21.04
C VAL A 542 11.29 -24.42 -20.46
N ILE A 543 12.02 -25.25 -21.20
CA ILE A 543 12.38 -26.61 -20.78
C ILE A 543 13.87 -26.63 -20.47
N THR A 544 14.23 -27.05 -19.25
CA THR A 544 15.61 -27.32 -18.84
C THR A 544 15.76 -28.80 -18.47
N PRO A 545 17.00 -29.32 -18.29
CA PRO A 545 17.21 -30.68 -17.81
C PRO A 545 16.54 -30.95 -16.44
N GLU A 546 16.39 -29.91 -15.61
CA GLU A 546 15.91 -30.01 -14.24
C GLU A 546 14.40 -29.73 -14.11
N ALA A 547 13.83 -28.90 -14.97
CA ALA A 547 12.46 -28.41 -14.83
C ALA A 547 11.76 -28.16 -16.17
N TRP A 548 10.44 -28.31 -16.15
CA TRP A 548 9.52 -27.83 -17.17
C TRP A 548 8.82 -26.60 -16.60
N THR A 549 9.16 -25.41 -17.12
CA THR A 549 8.79 -24.13 -16.50
C THR A 549 7.89 -23.32 -17.42
N VAL A 550 6.70 -23.00 -16.95
CA VAL A 550 5.79 -22.04 -17.60
C VAL A 550 6.04 -20.67 -17.00
N TYR A 551 6.03 -19.63 -17.83
CA TYR A 551 6.25 -18.27 -17.37
C TYR A 551 5.42 -17.23 -18.10
N SER A 552 5.21 -16.11 -17.40
CA SER A 552 4.70 -14.85 -17.91
C SER A 552 5.83 -13.83 -17.92
N VAL A 553 5.83 -12.92 -18.89
CA VAL A 553 6.84 -11.84 -19.02
C VAL A 553 6.81 -10.85 -17.85
N GLY A 554 5.75 -10.88 -17.06
CA GLY A 554 5.63 -10.08 -15.85
C GLY A 554 5.49 -8.56 -16.09
N PRO A 555 5.45 -7.78 -15.00
CA PRO A 555 5.11 -6.35 -15.03
C PRO A 555 6.03 -5.46 -15.86
N ASN A 556 7.30 -5.86 -16.07
CA ASN A 556 8.25 -5.11 -16.87
C ASN A 556 7.96 -5.19 -18.39
N GLY A 557 7.11 -6.14 -18.81
CA GLY A 557 6.74 -6.39 -20.21
C GLY A 557 7.89 -6.83 -21.10
N ARG A 558 9.02 -7.25 -20.53
CA ARG A 558 10.22 -7.67 -21.25
C ARG A 558 10.38 -9.16 -21.06
N ASP A 559 10.45 -9.89 -22.16
CA ASP A 559 10.78 -11.31 -22.12
C ASP A 559 12.23 -11.53 -21.70
N GLU A 560 12.43 -12.14 -20.54
CA GLU A 560 13.76 -12.47 -20.00
C GLU A 560 14.05 -13.98 -20.06
N GLY A 561 13.22 -14.74 -20.80
CA GLY A 561 13.37 -16.16 -21.07
C GLY A 561 13.04 -17.05 -19.86
N GLY A 562 12.14 -16.61 -18.99
CA GLY A 562 11.76 -17.31 -17.76
C GLY A 562 12.83 -17.22 -16.66
N ARG A 563 13.66 -16.17 -16.66
CA ARG A 563 14.71 -15.95 -15.66
C ARG A 563 14.27 -14.95 -14.61
N THR A 564 14.20 -15.35 -13.35
CA THR A 564 13.95 -14.42 -12.24
C THR A 564 15.19 -13.57 -11.93
N GLY A 565 15.01 -12.29 -11.59
CA GLY A 565 16.12 -11.34 -11.40
C GLY A 565 16.90 -11.48 -10.10
N SER A 566 18.23 -11.28 -10.19
CA SER A 566 19.11 -11.03 -9.05
C SER A 566 19.10 -9.54 -8.74
N ALA A 567 18.58 -9.14 -7.57
CA ALA A 567 18.72 -7.77 -7.09
C ALA A 567 20.21 -7.38 -7.00
N GLY A 568 20.59 -6.32 -7.69
CA GLY A 568 21.95 -5.77 -7.65
C GLY A 568 22.36 -5.34 -6.24
N ASP A 569 23.63 -5.60 -5.92
CA ASP A 569 24.24 -5.36 -4.62
C ASP A 569 24.03 -3.90 -4.15
N GLY A 570 23.47 -3.77 -2.95
CA GLY A 570 23.15 -2.49 -2.36
C GLY A 570 24.43 -1.79 -1.90
N ARG A 571 25.08 -1.05 -2.80
CA ARG A 571 25.95 0.09 -2.53
C ARG A 571 26.27 0.84 -3.84
N GLY A 572 25.46 1.87 -4.13
CA GLY A 572 25.91 3.01 -4.94
C GLY A 572 25.75 2.95 -6.47
N ALA A 573 24.98 2.03 -7.04
CA ALA A 573 24.66 2.05 -8.48
C ALA A 573 23.15 2.28 -8.73
N VAL A 574 22.85 3.01 -9.81
CA VAL A 574 21.50 3.34 -10.29
C VAL A 574 20.69 2.04 -10.53
N PRO A 575 19.44 1.94 -10.05
CA PRO A 575 18.63 0.73 -10.18
C PRO A 575 18.08 0.60 -11.61
N THR A 576 18.78 -0.10 -12.50
CA THR A 576 18.32 -0.21 -13.90
C THR A 576 17.85 -1.58 -14.38
N GLU A 577 18.10 -2.70 -13.71
CA GLU A 577 17.59 -3.99 -14.22
C GLU A 577 17.17 -4.93 -13.08
N ILE A 578 15.94 -4.73 -12.60
CA ILE A 578 15.19 -5.78 -11.90
C ILE A 578 14.56 -6.66 -12.99
N ARG A 579 14.85 -7.98 -12.97
CA ARG A 579 14.23 -8.96 -13.88
C ARG A 579 12.96 -9.53 -13.25
N ASP A 580 11.84 -9.49 -13.94
CA ASP A 580 10.47 -9.54 -13.37
C ASP A 580 9.56 -10.66 -13.94
N ASP A 581 10.09 -11.60 -14.74
CA ASP A 581 9.33 -12.78 -15.21
C ASP A 581 8.67 -13.53 -14.02
N ILE A 582 7.40 -13.92 -14.20
CA ILE A 582 6.65 -14.74 -13.24
C ILE A 582 6.75 -16.19 -13.68
N THR A 583 7.35 -17.05 -12.87
CA THR A 583 7.62 -18.45 -13.22
C THR A 583 6.92 -19.42 -12.27
N LEU A 584 6.41 -20.53 -12.82
CA LEU A 584 6.01 -21.70 -12.04
C LEU A 584 6.73 -22.94 -12.60
N PRO A 585 7.83 -23.38 -11.94
CA PRO A 585 8.58 -24.55 -12.38
C PRO A 585 7.93 -25.86 -11.89
N MET A 586 7.83 -26.84 -12.79
CA MET A 586 7.54 -28.23 -12.45
C MET A 586 8.82 -29.06 -12.59
N ARG A 587 9.38 -29.52 -11.46
CA ARG A 587 10.60 -30.34 -11.48
C ARG A 587 10.34 -31.66 -12.20
N ARG A 588 11.29 -32.09 -13.02
CA ARG A 588 11.26 -33.43 -13.63
C ARG A 588 11.55 -34.46 -12.54
N SER A 589 10.73 -35.51 -12.43
CA SER A 589 11.01 -36.60 -11.50
C SER A 589 12.35 -37.23 -11.89
N ARG A 590 13.36 -37.16 -11.01
CA ARG A 590 14.51 -38.09 -11.13
C ARG A 590 13.91 -39.48 -10.97
N GLY A 591 13.98 -40.28 -12.03
CA GLY A 591 13.62 -41.68 -11.93
C GLY A 591 14.37 -42.28 -10.74
N VAL A 592 13.66 -43.01 -9.88
CA VAL A 592 14.28 -43.91 -8.91
C VAL A 592 14.87 -45.04 -9.74
N GLY A 593 16.02 -44.77 -10.36
CA GLY A 593 16.81 -45.70 -11.15
C GLY A 593 17.96 -46.18 -10.27
N THR A 594 17.87 -47.42 -9.86
CA THR A 594 18.99 -48.23 -9.38
C THR A 594 20.13 -48.18 -10.39
N GLU A 595 21.15 -47.35 -10.16
CA GLU A 595 22.47 -47.58 -10.75
C GLU A 595 23.33 -48.38 -9.75
N PRO A 596 23.92 -49.52 -10.14
CA PRO A 596 24.76 -50.30 -9.25
C PRO A 596 26.00 -49.48 -8.91
N GLN A 597 26.27 -49.30 -7.61
CA GLN A 597 27.57 -48.80 -7.14
C GLN A 597 28.67 -49.71 -7.72
N ALA A 598 29.49 -49.17 -8.62
CA ALA A 598 30.71 -49.82 -9.06
C ALA A 598 31.66 -49.94 -7.86
N PRO A 599 32.29 -51.10 -7.62
CA PRO A 599 33.19 -51.28 -6.49
C PRO A 599 34.45 -50.40 -6.65
N PRO A 600 34.99 -49.87 -5.54
CA PRO A 600 36.15 -48.99 -5.59
C PRO A 600 37.38 -49.74 -6.10
N GLN A 601 38.04 -49.18 -7.12
CA GLN A 601 39.32 -49.69 -7.61
C GLN A 601 40.43 -49.47 -6.56
N PRO A 602 41.36 -50.43 -6.40
CA PRO A 602 42.43 -50.32 -5.43
C PRO A 602 43.46 -49.28 -5.88
N GLN A 603 43.84 -48.41 -4.95
CA GLN A 603 44.94 -47.47 -5.12
C GLN A 603 46.24 -48.25 -5.30
N ALA A 604 46.92 -48.04 -6.43
CA ALA A 604 48.27 -48.52 -6.65
C ALA A 604 49.27 -47.63 -5.91
N GLU A 605 50.25 -48.29 -5.30
CA GLU A 605 51.37 -47.75 -4.50
C GLU A 605 52.26 -46.73 -5.21
#